data_AF-V7BYU7-F1
#
_entry.id   AF-V7BYU7-F1
#
_cell.length_a   1.000
_cell.length_b   1.000
_cell.length_c   1.000
_cell.angle_alpha   90.00
_cell.angle_beta   90.00
_cell.angle_gamma   90.00
#
_symmetry.space_group_name_H-M   'P 1'
#
loop_
_entity.id
_entity.type
_entity.pdbx_description
1 polymer ?
#
loop_
_entity_poly.entity_id
_entity_poly.type
_entity_poly.pdbx_seq_one_letter_code
_entity_poly.pdbx_strand_id
1 'polypeptide(L)'
;MASNSILLLAIFLLVTSKVFSHEEDLEIMANNVNPQVPAPVSAPPVKAPTPTPPVKSPSYPPGPVTTPSPTTPPVKVPPPQSPTVKPPAPSPPQVKPPTPTPPVVYPPPLSPVVKSTKDCIPLCDGRCQLHSRKKLCLRACTTCCYRCKCVPPGTYGNREMCGKCYTDMLTHGNKYKCP
;
A
#
# COMPACT_ATOMS: atom_id res chain seq x y z
N MET A 1 -46.66 -49.83 -4.31
CA MET A 1 -46.74 -48.53 -3.61
C MET A 1 -45.60 -48.28 -2.60
N ALA A 2 -44.82 -49.29 -2.19
CA ALA A 2 -43.74 -49.11 -1.20
C ALA A 2 -42.43 -48.49 -1.74
N SER A 3 -42.17 -48.54 -3.06
CA SER A 3 -40.89 -48.08 -3.63
C SER A 3 -40.71 -46.56 -3.59
N ASN A 4 -41.80 -45.80 -3.74
CA ASN A 4 -41.73 -44.33 -3.79
C ASN A 4 -41.58 -43.73 -2.38
N SER A 5 -42.15 -44.35 -1.34
CA SER A 5 -41.95 -43.91 0.05
C SER A 5 -40.51 -44.10 0.52
N ILE A 6 -39.83 -45.17 0.10
CA ILE A 6 -38.42 -45.41 0.45
C ILE A 6 -37.53 -44.35 -0.20
N LEU A 7 -37.81 -43.99 -1.45
CA LEU A 7 -37.06 -42.95 -2.16
C LEU A 7 -37.23 -41.57 -1.50
N LEU A 8 -38.46 -41.22 -1.10
CA LEU A 8 -38.72 -39.96 -0.40
C LEU A 8 -38.07 -39.89 0.98
N LEU A 9 -38.07 -40.99 1.75
CA LEU A 9 -37.37 -41.06 3.02
C LEU A 9 -35.85 -40.94 2.86
N ALA A 10 -35.27 -41.56 1.83
CA ALA A 10 -33.83 -41.43 1.54
C ALA A 10 -33.44 -40.00 1.15
N ILE A 11 -34.25 -39.33 0.32
CA ILE A 11 -34.02 -37.92 -0.05
C ILE A 11 -34.16 -37.03 1.19
N PHE A 12 -35.18 -37.26 2.02
CA PHE A 12 -35.39 -36.48 3.24
C PHE A 12 -34.20 -36.63 4.20
N LEU A 13 -33.72 -37.86 4.43
CA LEU A 13 -32.54 -38.14 5.26
C LEU A 13 -31.24 -37.52 4.70
N LEU A 14 -31.07 -37.48 3.38
CA LEU A 14 -29.93 -36.82 2.72
C LEU A 14 -29.99 -35.29 2.83
N VAL A 15 -31.18 -34.70 2.75
CA VAL A 15 -31.38 -33.25 2.93
C VAL A 15 -31.16 -32.86 4.40
N THR A 16 -31.71 -33.62 5.36
CA THR A 16 -31.53 -33.33 6.79
C THR A 16 -30.07 -33.46 7.24
N SER A 17 -29.33 -34.45 6.73
CA SER A 17 -27.89 -34.59 7.05
C SER A 17 -27.04 -33.46 6.44
N LYS A 18 -27.42 -32.92 5.27
CA LYS A 18 -26.73 -31.78 4.66
C LYS A 18 -27.05 -30.43 5.32
N VAL A 19 -28.24 -30.29 5.91
CA VAL A 19 -28.63 -29.12 6.74
C VAL A 19 -27.89 -29.13 8.07
N PHE A 20 -27.72 -30.29 8.71
CA PHE A 20 -26.97 -30.41 9.97
C PHE A 20 -25.49 -30.00 9.81
N SER A 21 -24.83 -30.37 8.70
CA SER A 21 -23.46 -29.92 8.42
C SER A 21 -23.33 -28.41 8.21
N HIS A 22 -24.41 -27.68 7.92
CA HIS A 22 -24.35 -26.23 7.69
C HIS A 22 -24.64 -25.42 8.97
N GLU A 23 -25.24 -26.03 10.00
CA GLU A 23 -25.48 -25.39 11.30
C GLU A 23 -24.25 -25.47 12.22
N GLU A 24 -23.41 -26.50 12.11
CA GLU A 24 -22.20 -26.64 12.94
C GLU A 24 -21.02 -25.76 12.46
N ASP A 25 -20.99 -25.34 11.19
CA ASP A 25 -19.92 -24.49 10.62
C ASP A 25 -20.04 -22.99 10.99
N LEU A 26 -21.20 -22.53 11.49
CA LEU A 26 -21.36 -21.12 11.90
C LEU A 26 -20.87 -20.88 13.35
N GLU A 27 -20.89 -21.90 14.20
CA GLU A 27 -20.45 -21.81 15.61
C GLU A 27 -18.92 -21.85 15.72
N ILE A 28 -18.22 -22.48 14.77
CA ILE A 28 -16.75 -22.65 14.81
C ILE A 28 -15.99 -21.35 14.54
N MET A 29 -16.62 -20.32 13.95
CA MET A 29 -15.99 -19.00 13.79
C MET A 29 -16.16 -18.06 15.00
N ALA A 30 -16.94 -18.45 16.01
CA ALA A 30 -17.21 -17.62 17.19
C ALA A 30 -16.24 -17.87 18.37
N ASN A 31 -15.59 -19.04 18.43
CA ASN A 31 -14.84 -19.45 19.64
C ASN A 31 -13.34 -19.08 19.67
N ASN A 32 -12.84 -18.26 18.74
CA ASN A 32 -11.50 -17.66 18.85
C ASN A 32 -11.52 -16.17 19.24
N VAL A 33 -12.65 -15.65 19.70
CA VAL A 33 -12.68 -14.40 20.46
C VAL A 33 -13.01 -14.77 21.90
N ASN A 34 -12.00 -15.22 22.63
CA ASN A 34 -11.99 -15.05 24.07
C ASN A 34 -11.80 -13.55 24.32
N PRO A 35 -12.80 -12.79 24.80
CA PRO A 35 -12.56 -11.48 25.35
C PRO A 35 -12.05 -11.73 26.76
N GLN A 36 -10.77 -12.09 26.85
CA GLN A 36 -10.05 -11.90 28.09
C GLN A 36 -9.86 -10.38 28.21
N VAL A 37 -10.93 -9.71 28.67
CA VAL A 37 -10.86 -8.35 29.17
C VAL A 37 -9.87 -8.43 30.33
N PRO A 38 -8.67 -7.84 30.23
CA PRO A 38 -7.85 -7.71 31.43
C PRO A 38 -8.68 -6.90 32.42
N ALA A 39 -8.85 -7.45 33.62
CA ALA A 39 -9.48 -6.77 34.73
C ALA A 39 -8.95 -5.33 34.84
N PRO A 40 -9.78 -4.35 35.28
CA PRO A 40 -9.29 -3.01 35.53
C PRO A 40 -8.23 -3.11 36.63
N VAL A 41 -6.96 -3.07 36.23
CA VAL A 41 -5.85 -2.86 37.14
C VAL A 41 -6.07 -1.46 37.70
N SER A 42 -6.47 -1.41 38.97
CA SER A 42 -6.55 -0.20 39.77
C SER A 42 -5.27 0.59 39.56
N ALA A 43 -5.40 1.78 38.98
CA ALA A 43 -4.28 2.69 38.81
C ALA A 43 -3.63 2.92 40.19
N PRO A 44 -2.29 2.80 40.31
CA PRO A 44 -1.62 3.22 41.53
C PRO A 44 -1.88 4.71 41.76
N PRO A 45 -1.95 5.17 43.02
CA PRO A 45 -2.20 6.57 43.33
C PRO A 45 -1.13 7.43 42.66
N VAL A 46 -1.53 8.19 41.65
CA VAL A 46 -0.72 9.23 41.04
C VAL A 46 -0.35 10.24 42.11
N LYS A 47 0.91 10.21 42.57
CA LYS A 47 1.49 11.30 43.34
C LYS A 47 1.38 12.57 42.50
N ALA A 48 0.81 13.61 43.09
CA ALA A 48 0.70 14.92 42.48
C ALA A 48 2.06 15.35 41.88
N PRO A 49 2.08 15.92 40.65
CA PRO A 49 3.30 16.49 40.09
C PRO A 49 3.82 17.57 41.02
N THR A 50 5.05 17.41 41.49
CA THR A 50 5.79 18.50 42.15
C THR A 50 5.90 19.67 41.16
N PRO A 51 5.66 20.92 41.58
CA PRO A 51 5.85 22.07 40.71
C PRO A 51 7.30 22.09 40.20
N THR A 52 7.45 22.02 38.88
CA THR A 52 8.74 22.16 38.20
C THR A 52 9.38 23.50 38.56
N PRO A 53 10.67 23.55 38.89
CA PRO A 53 11.36 24.82 39.10
C PRO A 53 11.30 25.68 37.82
N PRO A 54 11.30 27.01 37.94
CA PRO A 54 11.19 27.89 36.79
C PRO A 54 12.38 27.67 35.86
N VAL A 55 12.08 27.23 34.63
CA VAL A 55 13.06 27.11 33.56
C VAL A 55 13.62 28.50 33.29
N LYS A 56 14.87 28.73 33.67
CA LYS A 56 15.61 29.93 33.30
C LYS A 56 15.77 29.91 31.78
N SER A 57 15.08 30.83 31.12
CA SER A 57 15.13 31.02 29.67
C SER A 57 16.58 31.15 29.20
N PRO A 58 17.05 30.40 28.19
CA PRO A 58 18.32 30.67 27.56
C PRO A 58 18.27 32.07 26.94
N SER A 59 19.06 32.99 27.51
CA SER A 59 19.35 34.27 26.88
C SER A 59 20.18 33.98 25.63
N TYR A 60 19.54 34.02 24.47
CA TYR A 60 20.25 34.05 23.19
C TYR A 60 21.02 35.38 23.12
N PRO A 61 22.32 35.38 22.79
CA PRO A 61 23.01 36.62 22.51
C PRO A 61 22.33 37.29 21.30
N PRO A 62 22.22 38.64 21.28
CA PRO A 62 21.72 39.33 20.11
C PRO A 62 22.62 38.98 18.93
N GLY A 63 22.00 38.51 17.84
CA GLY A 63 22.72 38.19 16.60
C GLY A 63 23.50 39.40 16.09
N PRO A 64 24.62 39.19 15.36
CA PRO A 64 25.39 40.30 14.81
C PRO A 64 24.52 41.11 13.85
N VAL A 65 24.44 42.40 14.12
CA VAL A 65 23.91 43.44 13.24
C VAL A 65 24.56 43.36 11.85
N THR A 66 23.72 43.29 10.83
CA THR A 66 24.06 43.40 9.41
C THR A 66 24.86 44.68 9.13
N THR A 67 26.10 44.52 8.68
CA THR A 67 26.88 45.56 8.00
C THR A 67 26.64 45.40 6.49
N PRO A 68 26.48 46.49 5.71
CA PRO A 68 26.36 46.39 4.25
C PRO A 68 27.67 45.89 3.62
N SER A 69 27.56 44.88 2.75
CA SER A 69 28.68 44.35 1.96
C SER A 69 29.35 45.42 1.10
N PRO A 70 30.70 45.48 1.05
CA PRO A 70 31.41 46.21 0.01
C PRO A 70 31.25 45.50 -1.35
N THR A 71 30.98 46.31 -2.37
CA THR A 71 30.83 45.91 -3.77
C THR A 71 32.14 45.33 -4.29
N THR A 72 32.14 44.06 -4.69
CA THR A 72 33.28 43.44 -5.39
C THR A 72 33.18 43.66 -6.91
N PRO A 73 34.29 43.90 -7.62
CA PRO A 73 34.33 44.06 -9.08
C PRO A 73 34.05 42.74 -9.82
N PRO A 74 33.62 42.78 -11.10
CA PRO A 74 33.16 41.61 -11.82
C PRO A 74 34.33 40.70 -12.19
N VAL A 75 34.40 39.50 -11.58
CA VAL A 75 35.34 38.46 -12.00
C VAL A 75 34.65 37.52 -12.99
N LYS A 76 35.32 37.40 -14.13
CA LYS A 76 35.02 36.72 -15.39
C LYS A 76 34.36 35.34 -15.24
N VAL A 77 33.19 35.19 -15.87
CA VAL A 77 32.50 33.91 -16.08
C VAL A 77 33.39 32.96 -16.89
N PRO A 78 33.72 31.74 -16.39
CA PRO A 78 34.32 30.69 -17.21
C PRO A 78 33.30 30.19 -18.24
N PRO A 79 33.72 29.86 -19.47
CA PRO A 79 32.81 29.34 -20.50
C PRO A 79 32.16 28.01 -20.06
N PRO A 80 30.94 27.71 -20.52
CA PRO A 80 30.26 26.46 -20.19
C PRO A 80 31.05 25.27 -20.75
N GLN A 81 31.54 24.41 -19.86
CA GLN A 81 32.10 23.14 -20.26
C GLN A 81 30.95 22.23 -20.74
N SER A 82 31.01 21.86 -22.01
CA SER A 82 30.14 20.84 -22.60
C SER A 82 30.32 19.52 -21.83
N PRO A 83 29.24 18.81 -21.46
CA PRO A 83 29.40 17.49 -20.88
C PRO A 83 30.01 16.55 -21.93
N THR A 84 31.20 16.04 -21.64
CA THR A 84 31.84 14.97 -22.41
C THR A 84 30.97 13.72 -22.29
N VAL A 85 30.32 13.34 -23.39
CA VAL A 85 29.51 12.13 -23.49
C VAL A 85 30.47 10.93 -23.46
N LYS A 86 30.50 10.22 -22.33
CA LYS A 86 31.16 8.92 -22.23
C LYS A 86 30.39 7.92 -23.12
N PRO A 87 31.04 7.10 -23.96
CA PRO A 87 30.36 6.08 -24.76
C PRO A 87 29.50 5.15 -23.88
N PRO A 88 28.26 4.82 -24.29
CA PRO A 88 27.44 3.86 -23.57
C PRO A 88 28.15 2.51 -23.50
N ALA A 89 28.13 1.91 -22.31
CA ALA A 89 28.54 0.53 -22.09
C ALA A 89 27.76 -0.43 -23.02
N PRO A 90 28.36 -1.56 -23.44
CA PRO A 90 27.70 -2.54 -24.29
C PRO A 90 26.39 -3.01 -23.66
N SER A 91 25.33 -2.99 -24.45
CA SER A 91 23.99 -3.39 -24.03
C SER A 91 23.98 -4.84 -23.54
N PRO A 92 23.24 -5.18 -22.46
CA PRO A 92 23.06 -6.56 -22.05
C PRO A 92 22.39 -7.37 -23.17
N PRO A 93 22.65 -8.71 -23.25
CA PRO A 93 22.09 -9.54 -24.30
C PRO A 93 20.56 -9.45 -24.29
N GLN A 94 20.01 -9.06 -25.44
CA GLN A 94 18.58 -9.13 -25.74
C GLN A 94 18.17 -10.60 -25.64
N VAL A 95 17.54 -10.97 -24.53
CA VAL A 95 16.85 -12.27 -24.43
C VAL A 95 15.70 -12.21 -25.45
N LYS A 96 15.66 -13.19 -26.36
CA LYS A 96 14.65 -13.29 -27.42
C LYS A 96 13.24 -13.06 -26.85
N PRO A 97 12.38 -12.30 -27.54
CA PRO A 97 10.98 -12.15 -27.16
C PRO A 97 10.33 -13.53 -27.00
N PRO A 98 9.63 -13.82 -25.89
CA PRO A 98 8.78 -14.99 -25.82
C PRO A 98 7.72 -14.88 -26.93
N THR A 99 7.50 -16.00 -27.62
CA THR A 99 6.50 -16.21 -28.66
C THR A 99 5.18 -15.48 -28.35
N PRO A 100 4.55 -14.77 -29.31
CA PRO A 100 3.29 -14.09 -29.06
C PRO A 100 2.21 -15.13 -28.77
N THR A 101 1.84 -15.23 -27.50
CA THR A 101 0.57 -15.84 -27.09
C THR A 101 -0.55 -15.06 -27.79
N PRO A 102 -1.59 -15.71 -28.34
CA PRO A 102 -2.69 -15.01 -28.99
C PRO A 102 -3.26 -13.94 -28.05
N PRO A 103 -3.59 -12.74 -28.56
CA PRO A 103 -4.11 -11.66 -27.74
C PRO A 103 -5.47 -12.12 -27.23
N VAL A 104 -5.55 -12.38 -25.92
CA VAL A 104 -6.84 -12.53 -25.27
C VAL A 104 -7.50 -11.16 -25.34
N VAL A 105 -8.46 -11.02 -26.26
CA VAL A 105 -9.33 -9.86 -26.38
C VAL A 105 -10.22 -9.86 -25.15
N TYR A 106 -9.71 -9.31 -24.04
CA TYR A 106 -10.54 -8.94 -22.92
C TYR A 106 -11.32 -7.68 -23.33
N PRO A 107 -12.65 -7.63 -23.12
CA PRO A 107 -13.39 -6.38 -23.25
C PRO A 107 -12.69 -5.28 -22.44
N PRO A 108 -12.77 -4.00 -22.85
CA PRO A 108 -12.03 -2.92 -22.22
C PRO A 108 -12.25 -3.01 -20.71
N PRO A 109 -11.19 -3.24 -19.91
CA PRO A 109 -11.38 -3.56 -18.52
C PRO A 109 -11.86 -2.27 -17.86
N LEU A 110 -13.14 -2.27 -17.45
CA LEU A 110 -13.53 -1.47 -16.30
C LEU A 110 -12.48 -1.75 -15.24
N SER A 111 -11.86 -0.69 -14.73
CA SER A 111 -10.72 -0.66 -13.81
C SER A 111 -10.66 -1.92 -12.95
N PRO A 112 -9.51 -2.61 -12.81
CA PRO A 112 -9.45 -3.87 -12.06
C PRO A 112 -9.94 -3.64 -10.62
N VAL A 113 -11.20 -3.99 -10.40
CA VAL A 113 -11.86 -3.84 -9.09
C VAL A 113 -11.25 -4.90 -8.21
N VAL A 114 -10.57 -4.44 -7.16
CA VAL A 114 -10.01 -5.30 -6.12
C VAL A 114 -11.20 -5.74 -5.27
N LYS A 115 -11.69 -6.96 -5.50
CA LYS A 115 -12.83 -7.52 -4.76
C LYS A 115 -12.41 -7.98 -3.37
N SER A 116 -11.15 -8.41 -3.23
CA SER A 116 -10.54 -8.83 -1.98
C SER A 116 -9.15 -8.25 -1.80
N THR A 117 -8.74 -8.04 -0.55
CA THR A 117 -7.36 -7.66 -0.17
C THR A 117 -6.32 -8.60 -0.79
N LYS A 118 -6.66 -9.88 -1.02
CA LYS A 118 -5.74 -10.85 -1.64
C LYS A 118 -5.39 -10.51 -3.10
N ASP A 119 -6.27 -9.80 -3.81
CA ASP A 119 -6.06 -9.46 -5.24
C ASP A 119 -4.99 -8.37 -5.40
N CYS A 120 -4.67 -7.63 -4.34
CA CYS A 120 -3.66 -6.57 -4.39
C CYS A 120 -2.26 -7.08 -4.71
N ILE A 121 -1.89 -8.27 -4.22
CA ILE A 121 -0.52 -8.79 -4.40
C ILE A 121 -0.20 -9.00 -5.88
N PRO A 122 -0.96 -9.80 -6.66
CA PRO A 122 -0.66 -10.01 -8.07
C PRO A 122 -0.79 -8.74 -8.92
N LEU A 123 -1.76 -7.86 -8.60
CA LEU A 123 -1.93 -6.59 -9.32
C LEU A 123 -0.75 -5.63 -9.08
N CYS A 124 -0.28 -5.55 -7.83
CA CYS A 124 0.88 -4.73 -7.49
C CYS A 124 2.19 -5.30 -8.03
N ASP A 125 2.29 -6.62 -8.20
CA ASP A 125 3.46 -7.22 -8.85
C ASP A 125 3.56 -6.79 -10.31
N GLY A 126 2.43 -6.84 -11.05
CA GLY A 126 2.34 -6.30 -12.40
C GLY A 126 2.68 -4.80 -12.46
N ARG A 127 2.10 -3.99 -11.57
CA ARG A 127 2.38 -2.55 -11.49
C ARG A 127 3.86 -2.25 -11.23
N CYS A 128 4.51 -3.04 -10.39
CA CYS A 128 5.89 -2.81 -9.96
C CYS A 128 6.94 -3.55 -10.81
N GLN A 129 6.54 -4.26 -11.87
CA GLN A 129 7.39 -5.16 -12.63
C GLN A 129 8.63 -4.47 -13.21
N LEU A 130 8.49 -3.23 -13.68
CA LEU A 130 9.57 -2.42 -14.27
C LEU A 130 10.15 -1.37 -13.29
N HIS A 131 9.67 -1.33 -12.05
CA HIS A 131 10.14 -0.37 -11.08
C HIS A 131 11.55 -0.74 -10.59
N SER A 132 12.51 0.19 -10.66
CA SER A 132 13.90 -0.06 -10.25
C SER A 132 14.02 -0.58 -8.81
N ARG A 133 13.19 -0.06 -7.91
CA ARG A 133 13.04 -0.50 -6.52
C ARG A 133 11.79 -1.36 -6.32
N LYS A 134 11.73 -2.56 -6.92
CA LYS A 134 10.53 -3.44 -6.90
C LYS A 134 9.92 -3.66 -5.51
N LYS A 135 10.72 -4.03 -4.51
CA LYS A 135 10.24 -4.30 -3.15
C LYS A 135 9.62 -3.06 -2.48
N LEU A 136 10.19 -1.88 -2.72
CA LEU A 136 9.65 -0.61 -2.21
C LEU A 136 8.33 -0.27 -2.89
N CYS A 137 8.27 -0.42 -4.21
CA CYS A 137 7.05 -0.22 -5.00
C CYS A 137 5.94 -1.16 -4.53
N LEU A 138 6.21 -2.46 -4.37
CA LEU A 138 5.23 -3.46 -3.90
C LEU A 138 4.65 -3.08 -2.54
N ARG A 139 5.49 -2.63 -1.59
CA ARG A 139 5.05 -2.20 -0.25
C ARG A 139 4.13 -0.97 -0.32
N ALA A 140 4.49 0.01 -1.15
CA ALA A 140 3.69 1.21 -1.35
C ALA A 140 2.36 0.88 -2.06
N CYS A 141 2.42 0.13 -3.16
CA CYS A 141 1.27 -0.27 -3.96
C CYS A 141 0.25 -1.06 -3.13
N THR A 142 0.68 -2.08 -2.38
CA THR A 142 -0.22 -2.89 -1.55
C THR A 142 -0.91 -2.06 -0.48
N THR A 143 -0.20 -1.12 0.16
CA THR A 143 -0.82 -0.17 1.10
C THR A 143 -1.91 0.67 0.43
N CYS A 144 -1.63 1.20 -0.76
CA CYS A 144 -2.59 1.99 -1.52
C CYS A 144 -3.78 1.13 -1.97
N CYS A 145 -3.53 -0.10 -2.42
CA CYS A 145 -4.55 -1.04 -2.84
C CYS A 145 -5.48 -1.44 -1.68
N TYR A 146 -4.94 -1.68 -0.49
CA TYR A 146 -5.76 -2.05 0.67
C TYR A 146 -6.71 -0.93 1.08
N ARG A 147 -6.27 0.33 0.96
CA ARG A 147 -7.09 1.51 1.28
C ARG A 147 -8.07 1.87 0.17
N CYS A 148 -7.60 1.87 -1.08
CA CYS A 148 -8.36 2.38 -2.21
C CYS A 148 -9.10 1.32 -3.02
N LYS A 149 -8.85 0.03 -2.73
CA LYS A 149 -9.42 -1.13 -3.43
C LYS A 149 -9.27 -1.03 -4.96
N CYS A 150 -8.14 -0.48 -5.41
CA CYS A 150 -7.83 -0.30 -6.81
C CYS A 150 -6.31 -0.26 -7.04
N VAL A 151 -5.85 -0.88 -8.12
CA VAL A 151 -4.48 -0.77 -8.65
C VAL A 151 -4.59 -0.35 -10.12
N PRO A 152 -4.02 0.79 -10.53
CA PRO A 152 -4.20 1.23 -11.89
C PRO A 152 -3.41 0.36 -12.89
N PRO A 153 -3.92 0.20 -14.13
CA PRO A 153 -3.35 -0.71 -15.11
C PRO A 153 -1.99 -0.22 -15.63
N GLY A 154 -1.15 -1.18 -16.05
CA GLY A 154 0.20 -0.94 -16.55
C GLY A 154 1.24 -0.76 -15.45
N THR A 155 2.48 -0.49 -15.84
CA THR A 155 3.63 -0.32 -14.93
C THR A 155 3.91 1.15 -14.57
N TYR A 156 3.23 2.09 -15.23
CA TYR A 156 3.41 3.53 -15.05
C TYR A 156 2.12 4.28 -15.44
N GLY A 157 1.90 5.45 -14.86
CA GLY A 157 0.75 6.31 -15.19
C GLY A 157 -0.60 5.76 -14.74
N ASN A 158 -1.67 6.18 -15.42
CA ASN A 158 -3.06 5.76 -15.24
C ASN A 158 -3.59 5.90 -13.81
N ARG A 159 -2.94 6.72 -12.96
CA ARG A 159 -3.28 6.82 -11.53
C ARG A 159 -4.71 7.34 -11.33
N GLU A 160 -5.17 8.18 -12.24
CA GLU A 160 -6.51 8.73 -12.34
C GLU A 160 -7.60 7.66 -12.50
N MET A 161 -7.27 6.47 -13.04
CA MET A 161 -8.23 5.35 -13.17
C MET A 161 -8.69 4.80 -11.82
N CYS A 162 -7.90 5.01 -10.76
CA CYS A 162 -8.25 4.65 -9.38
C CYS A 162 -8.72 5.85 -8.55
N GLY A 163 -8.96 7.00 -9.18
CA GLY A 163 -9.48 8.21 -8.56
C GLY A 163 -8.57 8.81 -7.49
N LYS A 164 -9.16 9.74 -6.73
CA LYS A 164 -8.45 10.60 -5.76
C LYS A 164 -7.78 9.82 -4.63
N CYS A 165 -8.36 8.71 -4.20
CA CYS A 165 -7.76 7.89 -3.15
C CYS A 165 -6.33 7.45 -3.51
N TYR A 166 -6.09 7.05 -4.76
CA TYR A 166 -4.77 6.59 -5.21
C TYR A 166 -3.85 7.76 -5.62
N THR A 167 -4.42 8.81 -6.23
CA THR A 167 -3.62 9.96 -6.70
C THR A 167 -3.16 10.85 -5.56
N ASP A 168 -4.00 11.07 -4.55
CA ASP A 168 -3.82 12.13 -3.55
C ASP A 168 -3.28 11.59 -2.22
N MET A 169 -3.00 10.29 -2.13
CA MET A 169 -2.38 9.72 -0.94
C MET A 169 -0.94 10.21 -0.82
N LEU A 170 -0.65 10.92 0.26
CA LEU A 170 0.67 11.46 0.56
C LEU A 170 1.35 10.68 1.70
N THR A 171 2.68 10.72 1.67
CA THR A 171 3.51 10.37 2.83
C THR A 171 3.59 11.56 3.79
N HIS A 172 4.15 11.36 4.99
CA HIS A 172 4.40 12.46 5.93
C HIS A 172 5.28 13.59 5.35
N GLY A 173 6.07 13.33 4.31
CA GLY A 173 6.90 14.35 3.63
C GLY A 173 6.21 15.04 2.44
N ASN A 174 4.88 15.02 2.37
CA ASN A 174 4.06 15.58 1.30
C ASN A 174 4.43 15.08 -0.11
N LYS A 175 4.98 13.87 -0.21
CA LYS A 175 5.26 13.19 -1.49
C LYS A 175 4.12 12.21 -1.78
N TYR A 176 3.76 12.05 -3.06
CA TYR A 176 2.85 11.00 -3.50
C TYR A 176 3.35 9.63 -3.04
N LYS A 177 2.47 8.89 -2.35
CA LYS A 177 2.79 7.61 -1.75
C LYS A 177 2.64 6.46 -2.74
N CYS A 178 1.60 6.49 -3.55
CA CYS A 178 1.28 5.40 -4.46
C CYS A 178 2.12 5.49 -5.75
N PRO A 179 2.61 4.35 -6.27
CA PRO A 179 3.42 4.31 -7.49
C PRO A 179 2.60 4.56 -8.76
#